data_AF-A0A0D2N0K8-F1
#
_entry.id   AF-A0A0D2N0K8-F1
#
_cell.length_a   1.000
_cell.length_b   1.000
_cell.length_c   1.000
_cell.angle_alpha   90.00
_cell.angle_beta   90.00
_cell.angle_gamma   90.00
#
_symmetry.space_group_name_H-M   'P 1'
#
loop_
_entity.id
_entity.type
_entity.pdbx_description
1 polymer ?
#
loop_
_entity_poly.entity_id
_entity_poly.type
_entity_poly.pdbx_seq_one_letter_code
_entity_poly.pdbx_strand_id
1 'polypeptide(L)'
;KRPVVAPGPSVTRNSDTFHQLKLDPRHFTSNGGVLQHFVTEMGKIKSRDQTGLTAKSQRLVGRTIRRAKMMGVIPILSKGYRRFY
;
A
#
# COMPACT_ATOMS: atom_id res chain seq x y z
N LYS A 1 -9.67 -22.51 -10.93
CA LYS A 1 -9.31 -21.73 -9.72
C LYS A 1 -10.22 -20.52 -9.67
N ARG A 2 -11.01 -20.30 -8.61
CA ARG A 2 -11.87 -19.10 -8.51
C ARG A 2 -10.97 -17.85 -8.50
N PRO A 3 -11.32 -16.78 -9.23
CA PRO A 3 -10.55 -15.54 -9.16
C PRO A 3 -10.58 -15.01 -7.72
N VAL A 4 -9.44 -14.57 -7.21
CA VAL A 4 -9.35 -13.97 -5.88
C VAL A 4 -9.98 -12.58 -5.98
N VAL A 5 -11.20 -12.44 -5.48
CA VAL A 5 -11.94 -11.18 -5.46
C VAL A 5 -11.72 -10.51 -4.11
N ALA A 6 -11.41 -9.22 -4.14
CA ALA A 6 -11.24 -8.44 -2.91
C ALA A 6 -12.56 -8.39 -2.10
N PRO A 7 -12.49 -8.37 -0.76
CA PRO A 7 -13.67 -8.39 0.09
C PRO A 7 -14.60 -7.20 -0.16
N GLY A 8 -15.86 -7.37 0.25
CA GLY A 8 -16.87 -6.33 0.11
C GLY A 8 -16.57 -5.07 0.93
N PRO A 9 -17.30 -3.96 0.68
CA PRO A 9 -17.08 -2.67 1.34
C PRO A 9 -17.18 -2.70 2.87
N SER A 10 -18.08 -3.52 3.44
CA SER A 10 -18.25 -3.63 4.89
C SER A 10 -16.99 -4.19 5.56
N VAL A 11 -16.48 -5.32 5.04
CA VAL A 11 -15.28 -5.97 5.57
C VAL A 11 -14.05 -5.09 5.37
N THR A 12 -13.89 -4.48 4.20
CA THR A 12 -12.71 -3.65 3.91
C THR A 12 -12.63 -2.38 4.76
N ARG A 13 -13.76 -1.80 5.22
CA ARG A 13 -13.72 -0.67 6.17
C ARG A 13 -13.13 -1.06 7.53
N ASN A 14 -13.34 -2.30 7.95
CA ASN A 14 -12.82 -2.85 9.21
C ASN A 14 -11.39 -3.38 9.11
N SER A 15 -10.83 -3.53 7.90
CA SER A 15 -9.42 -3.87 7.69
C SER A 15 -8.55 -2.71 7.20
N ASP A 16 -9.16 -1.68 6.61
CA ASP A 16 -8.46 -0.51 6.08
C ASP A 16 -7.99 0.42 7.21
N THR A 17 -6.71 0.33 7.53
CA THR A 17 -6.06 1.12 8.59
C THR A 17 -6.14 2.63 8.34
N PHE A 18 -6.06 3.08 7.08
CA PHE A 18 -6.17 4.51 6.75
C PHE A 18 -7.59 5.01 7.01
N HIS A 19 -8.59 4.20 6.68
CA HIS A 19 -9.98 4.52 6.96
C HIS A 19 -10.28 4.55 8.47
N GLN A 20 -9.84 3.54 9.22
CA GLN A 20 -10.09 3.44 10.67
C GLN A 20 -9.42 4.56 11.46
N LEU A 21 -8.15 4.84 11.16
CA LEU A 21 -7.37 5.85 11.86
C LEU A 21 -7.61 7.26 11.31
N LYS A 22 -8.51 7.42 10.33
CA LYS A 22 -8.80 8.68 9.63
C LYS A 22 -7.53 9.36 9.09
N LEU A 23 -6.59 8.54 8.60
CA LEU A 23 -5.31 8.99 8.06
C LEU A 23 -5.41 9.18 6.55
N ASP A 24 -4.69 10.19 6.03
CA ASP A 24 -4.52 10.35 4.59
C ASP A 24 -3.25 9.59 4.13
N PRO A 25 -3.38 8.60 3.23
CA PRO A 25 -2.22 7.91 2.66
C PRO A 25 -1.18 8.83 2.02
N ARG A 26 -1.56 10.03 1.56
CA ARG A 26 -0.66 10.99 0.89
C ARG A 26 0.40 11.56 1.83
N HIS A 27 0.13 11.58 3.13
CA HIS A 27 1.08 12.13 4.13
C HIS A 27 2.29 11.21 4.35
N PHE A 28 2.22 9.95 3.91
CA PHE A 28 3.29 8.96 4.08
C PHE A 28 4.30 8.94 2.94
N THR A 29 4.30 9.92 2.03
CA THR A 29 5.18 9.90 0.84
C THR A 29 6.67 9.80 1.18
N SER A 30 7.11 10.42 2.28
CA SER A 30 8.49 10.34 2.80
C SER A 30 8.73 9.14 3.72
N ASN A 31 7.69 8.42 4.14
CA ASN A 31 7.80 7.29 5.05
C ASN A 31 7.78 5.97 4.26
N GLY A 32 8.96 5.56 3.79
CA GLY A 32 9.12 4.33 3.03
C GLY A 32 8.70 3.07 3.79
N GLY A 33 8.85 3.04 5.12
CA GLY A 33 8.48 1.89 5.96
C GLY A 33 7.00 1.54 5.84
N VAL A 34 6.12 2.55 5.96
CA VAL A 34 4.67 2.35 5.80
C VAL A 34 4.31 1.88 4.38
N LEU A 35 4.92 2.48 3.35
CA LEU A 35 4.61 2.19 1.96
C LEU A 35 5.07 0.79 1.53
N GLN A 36 6.18 0.28 2.07
CA GLN A 36 6.69 -1.05 1.75
C GLN A 36 5.74 -2.19 2.14
N HIS A 37 4.81 -1.99 3.09
CA HIS A 37 3.78 -2.98 3.40
C HIS A 37 2.82 -3.25 2.23
N PHE A 38 2.63 -2.25 1.36
CA PHE A 38 1.72 -2.28 0.22
C PHE A 38 2.42 -2.60 -1.11
N VAL A 39 3.69 -3.02 -1.05
CA VAL A 39 4.53 -3.35 -2.19
C VAL A 39 4.98 -4.82 -2.10
N THR A 40 5.01 -5.52 -3.24
CA THR A 40 5.52 -6.90 -3.34
C THR A 40 7.04 -6.92 -3.30
N GLU A 41 7.64 -8.11 -3.16
CA GLU A 41 9.09 -8.26 -3.17
C GLU A 41 9.76 -7.70 -4.44
N MET A 42 9.06 -7.81 -5.58
CA MET A 42 9.49 -7.28 -6.88
C MET A 42 9.20 -5.78 -7.07
N GLY A 43 8.88 -5.06 -6.00
CA GLY A 43 8.55 -3.64 -6.08
C GLY A 43 7.18 -3.33 -6.68
N LYS A 44 6.33 -4.31 -7.02
CA LYS A 44 4.99 -4.02 -7.59
C LYS A 44 4.03 -3.57 -6.49
N ILE A 45 3.08 -2.69 -6.82
CA ILE A 45 2.02 -2.33 -5.86
C ILE A 45 1.11 -3.55 -5.70
N LYS A 46 0.87 -3.97 -4.46
CA LYS A 46 -0.04 -5.09 -4.16
C LYS A 46 -1.45 -4.77 -4.64
N SER A 47 -2.15 -5.79 -5.14
CA SER A 47 -3.55 -5.67 -5.58
C SER A 47 -4.50 -5.50 -4.39
N ARG A 48 -5.75 -5.06 -4.65
CA ARG A 48 -6.71 -4.73 -3.58
C ARG A 48 -7.02 -5.93 -2.69
N ASP A 49 -7.11 -7.13 -3.26
CA ASP A 49 -7.32 -8.39 -2.52
C ASP A 49 -6.17 -8.69 -1.54
N GLN A 50 -4.94 -8.31 -1.88
CA GLN A 50 -3.77 -8.51 -1.01
C GLN A 50 -3.63 -7.43 0.06
N THR A 51 -4.06 -6.20 -0.25
CA THR A 51 -3.95 -5.06 0.68
C THR A 51 -5.11 -4.97 1.67
N GLY A 52 -6.28 -5.51 1.35
CA GLY A 52 -7.48 -5.38 2.17
C GLY A 52 -8.01 -3.95 2.32
N LEU A 53 -7.52 -3.00 1.51
CA LEU A 53 -7.91 -1.60 1.58
C LEU A 53 -9.24 -1.34 0.85
N THR A 54 -9.95 -0.29 1.28
CA THR A 54 -11.04 0.25 0.48
C THR A 54 -10.53 0.74 -0.87
N ALA A 55 -11.39 0.80 -1.89
CA ALA A 55 -10.99 1.26 -3.22
C ALA A 55 -10.41 2.69 -3.21
N LYS A 56 -10.93 3.56 -2.34
CA LYS A 56 -10.45 4.94 -2.14
C LYS A 56 -9.02 4.94 -1.58
N SER A 57 -8.78 4.23 -0.48
CA SER A 57 -7.46 4.15 0.15
C SER A 57 -6.45 3.49 -0.79
N GLN A 58 -6.82 2.40 -1.46
CA GLN A 58 -5.95 1.72 -2.44
C GLN A 58 -5.47 2.67 -3.54
N ARG A 59 -6.38 3.48 -4.11
CA ARG A 59 -6.02 4.48 -5.13
C ARG A 59 -5.08 5.56 -4.60
N LEU A 60 -5.29 6.00 -3.36
CA LEU A 60 -4.45 7.02 -2.72
C LEU A 60 -3.07 6.46 -2.38
N VAL A 61 -2.99 5.31 -1.72
CA VAL A 61 -1.76 4.56 -1.45
C VAL A 61 -0.96 4.34 -2.73
N GLY A 62 -1.62 3.89 -3.81
CA GLY A 62 -0.95 3.67 -5.08
C GLY A 62 -0.32 4.95 -5.66
N ARG A 63 -0.97 6.12 -5.50
CA ARG A 63 -0.39 7.41 -5.89
C ARG A 63 0.78 7.80 -4.99
N THR A 64 0.66 7.61 -3.68
CA THR A 64 1.73 7.87 -2.72
C THR A 64 2.97 7.03 -3.02
N ILE A 65 2.81 5.71 -3.26
CA ILE A 65 3.91 4.81 -3.61
C ILE A 65 4.62 5.26 -4.88
N ARG A 66 3.86 5.62 -5.93
CA ARG A 66 4.47 6.11 -7.18
C ARG A 66 5.31 7.37 -6.95
N ARG A 67 4.83 8.31 -6.14
CA ARG A 67 5.60 9.51 -5.76
C ARG A 67 6.84 9.16 -4.95
N ALA A 68 6.70 8.32 -3.93
CA ALA A 68 7.81 7.87 -3.09
C ALA A 68 8.92 7.19 -3.91
N LYS A 69 8.55 6.37 -4.89
CA LYS A 69 9.49 5.79 -5.86
C LYS A 69 10.25 6.83 -6.67
N MET A 70 9.56 7.84 -7.20
CA MET A 70 10.19 8.91 -7.98
C MET A 70 11.08 9.81 -7.14
N MET A 71 10.78 9.97 -5.85
CA MET A 71 11.61 10.73 -4.91
C MET A 71 12.77 9.91 -4.32
N GLY A 72 12.95 8.65 -4.71
CA GLY A 72 14.01 7.79 -4.16
C GLY A 72 13.79 7.32 -2.72
N VAL A 73 12.61 7.53 -2.14
CA VAL A 73 12.26 7.11 -0.77
C VAL A 73 12.15 5.59 -0.66
N ILE A 74 11.70 4.92 -1.73
CA ILE A 74 11.65 3.46 -1.83
C ILE A 74 12.17 2.99 -3.20
N PRO A 75 12.76 1.79 -3.31
CA PRO A 75 13.23 1.26 -4.60
C PRO A 75 12.09 1.02 -5.60
N ILE A 76 12.41 1.10 -6.89
CA ILE A 76 11.42 0.95 -7.97
C ILE A 76 11.09 -0.52 -8.25
N LEU A 77 12.12 -1.38 -8.31
CA LEU A 77 12.04 -2.77 -8.79
C LEU A 77 12.22 -3.83 -7.68
N SER A 78 12.30 -3.39 -6.43
CA SER A 78 12.39 -4.29 -5.28
C SER A 78 11.65 -3.71 -4.08
N LYS A 79 11.31 -4.57 -3.14
CA LYS A 79 10.97 -4.14 -1.78
C LYS A 79 12.28 -3.74 -1.11
N GLY A 80 12.36 -2.51 -0.61
CA GLY A 80 13.60 -2.04 0.02
C GLY A 80 13.99 -2.95 1.18
N TYR A 81 15.28 -3.31 1.24
CA TYR A 81 15.80 -4.07 2.36
C TYR A 81 15.64 -3.24 3.63
N ARG A 82 14.82 -3.73 4.55
CA ARG A 82 14.82 -3.24 5.92
C ARG A 82 16.19 -3.66 6.47
N ARG A 83 17.13 -2.71 6.52
CA ARG A 83 18.46 -2.94 7.09
C ARG A 83 18.26 -3.08 8.60
N PHE A 84 17.98 -4.30 9.04
CA PHE A 84 18.05 -4.68 10.44
C PHE A 84 19.53 -4.84 10.75
N TYR A 85 20.06 -3.93 11.56
CA TYR A 85 21.30 -4.17 12.30
C TYR A 85 20.96 -4.96 13.56
#